data_AF-A0A3A4QN95-F1
#
_entry.id   AF-A0A3A4QN95-F1
#
_cell.length_a   1.000
_cell.length_b   1.000
_cell.length_c   1.000
_cell.angle_alpha   90.00
_cell.angle_beta   90.00
_cell.angle_gamma   90.00
#
_symmetry.space_group_name_H-M   'P 1'
#
loop_
_entity.id
_entity.type
_entity.pdbx_description
1 polymer ?
#
loop_
_entity_poly.entity_id
_entity_poly.type
_entity_poly.pdbx_seq_one_letter_code
_entity_poly.pdbx_strand_id
1 'polypeptide(L)'
;SKPKQKKLEKGKKKLSTPAPQKEKRRALKPKVAKQLHLLIPTAAKEEIKPAHVRPKKPAKKTAAKIHGKSRNAKTEKTVNIEKDSASTAPISVSKEEKAKAGKVLHMMGRSDAYQRYKKQGRKANISEFDFRNMLFATMESSAETLKRNLALFKRYAGIHNRQDLTTFLNICEENFASLLKPSGRKSYKKR
;
A
#
# COMPACT_ATOMS: atom_id res chain seq x y z
N SER A 1 37.25 -19.97 54.93
CA SER A 1 37.39 -18.69 55.65
C SER A 1 37.59 -17.52 54.71
N LYS A 2 36.58 -16.68 54.52
CA LYS A 2 36.70 -15.30 54.00
C LYS A 2 35.71 -14.42 54.78
N PRO A 3 36.15 -13.27 55.34
CA PRO A 3 35.36 -12.52 56.31
C PRO A 3 34.58 -11.33 55.69
N LYS A 4 33.46 -11.04 56.37
CA LYS A 4 32.90 -9.73 56.77
C LYS A 4 32.87 -8.56 55.77
N GLN A 5 31.64 -8.29 55.35
CA GLN A 5 30.90 -7.02 55.53
C GLN A 5 31.68 -5.78 56.02
N LYS A 6 31.57 -4.68 55.25
CA LYS A 6 31.52 -3.32 55.79
C LYS A 6 30.32 -2.57 55.19
N LYS A 7 29.53 -2.03 56.11
CA LYS A 7 28.33 -1.19 56.00
C LYS A 7 28.75 0.24 56.40
N LEU A 8 27.93 1.24 56.04
CA LEU A 8 27.96 2.70 56.32
C LEU A 8 28.24 3.54 55.06
N GLU A 9 27.61 4.67 54.78
CA GLU A 9 26.41 5.33 55.32
C GLU A 9 26.00 6.45 54.33
N LYS A 10 24.70 6.77 54.34
CA LYS A 10 24.00 8.03 54.05
C LYS A 10 24.71 9.17 53.27
N GLY A 11 24.03 9.58 52.18
CA GLY A 11 24.11 10.94 51.64
C GLY A 11 22.77 11.39 51.04
N LYS A 12 21.89 11.98 51.85
CA LYS A 12 20.68 12.72 51.42
C LYS A 12 21.08 14.05 50.76
N LYS A 13 20.72 14.31 49.49
CA LYS A 13 20.47 15.66 48.93
C LYS A 13 19.45 15.52 47.78
N LYS A 14 18.18 15.83 48.05
CA LYS A 14 17.48 17.11 47.82
C LYS A 14 16.95 17.26 46.38
N LEU A 15 15.66 17.01 46.32
CA LEU A 15 14.63 17.51 45.41
C LEU A 15 14.90 18.94 44.90
N SER A 16 14.86 19.14 43.58
CA SER A 16 14.55 20.46 42.99
C SER A 16 13.87 20.27 41.64
N THR A 17 12.54 20.31 41.67
CA THR A 17 11.66 20.68 40.57
C THR A 17 11.80 22.17 40.28
N PRO A 18 11.93 22.61 39.02
CA PRO A 18 11.60 23.98 38.64
C PRO A 18 10.10 24.08 38.30
N ALA A 19 9.41 24.96 39.03
CA ALA A 19 8.01 25.36 38.85
C ALA A 19 7.87 26.43 37.74
N PRO A 20 6.64 26.76 37.29
CA PRO A 20 6.35 27.38 36.00
C PRO A 20 6.42 28.92 36.05
N GLN A 21 6.97 29.53 34.99
CA GLN A 21 6.87 30.98 34.79
C GLN A 21 5.52 31.34 34.14
N LYS A 22 4.66 31.99 34.94
CA LYS A 22 3.59 32.87 34.47
C LYS A 22 4.19 34.26 34.26
N GLU A 23 4.14 34.83 33.06
CA GLU A 23 3.94 36.29 32.96
C GLU A 23 3.25 36.75 31.65
N LYS A 24 2.11 37.43 31.89
CA LYS A 24 1.44 38.52 31.13
C LYS A 24 1.06 38.35 29.65
N ARG A 25 -0.22 38.00 29.50
CA ARG A 25 -1.29 38.71 28.75
C ARG A 25 -0.85 39.96 27.96
N ARG A 26 -1.02 39.90 26.64
CA ARG A 26 -1.56 41.01 25.85
C ARG A 26 -2.68 40.48 24.96
N ALA A 27 -3.86 41.04 25.16
CA ALA A 27 -5.05 40.79 24.36
C ALA A 27 -5.04 41.69 23.12
N LEU A 28 -5.26 41.10 21.94
CA LEU A 28 -5.87 41.78 20.81
C LEU A 28 -6.89 40.82 20.17
N LYS A 29 -8.09 41.36 20.00
CA LYS A 29 -9.35 40.72 19.59
C LYS A 29 -9.39 40.41 18.07
N PRO A 30 -10.40 39.63 17.62
CA PRO A 30 -10.42 38.95 16.32
C PRO A 30 -11.10 39.78 15.21
N LYS A 31 -10.78 39.48 13.94
CA LYS A 31 -11.54 39.80 12.71
C LYS A 31 -11.02 38.86 11.59
N VAL A 32 -11.79 37.84 11.20
CA VAL A 32 -12.65 37.79 10.00
C VAL A 32 -11.87 38.08 8.69
N ALA A 33 -11.68 37.06 7.85
CA ALA A 33 -12.19 37.00 6.46
C ALA A 33 -11.42 35.98 5.59
N LYS A 34 -12.22 35.23 4.83
CA LYS A 34 -11.92 34.48 3.60
C LYS A 34 -10.79 35.09 2.74
N GLN A 35 -9.91 34.23 2.20
CA GLN A 35 -9.78 34.08 0.73
C GLN A 35 -8.90 32.90 0.33
N LEU A 36 -9.43 32.12 -0.61
CA LEU A 36 -8.68 31.27 -1.54
C LEU A 36 -7.66 32.10 -2.31
N HIS A 37 -6.48 31.52 -2.57
CA HIS A 37 -5.77 31.57 -3.87
C HIS A 37 -4.68 30.49 -3.83
N LEU A 38 -4.92 29.33 -4.45
CA LEU A 38 -4.24 28.88 -5.68
C LEU A 38 -2.82 29.46 -5.85
N LEU A 39 -1.82 28.61 -5.60
CA LEU A 39 -0.45 28.78 -6.08
C LEU A 39 -0.17 27.68 -7.10
N ILE A 40 -0.39 28.05 -8.36
CA ILE A 40 0.16 27.37 -9.54
C ILE A 40 1.51 28.06 -9.82
N PRO A 41 2.65 27.35 -9.84
CA PRO A 41 3.84 27.87 -10.49
C PRO A 41 3.68 27.78 -12.02
N THR A 42 3.70 28.96 -12.63
CA THR A 42 3.56 29.24 -14.07
C THR A 42 4.75 28.75 -14.89
N ALA A 43 4.44 28.34 -16.11
CA ALA A 43 5.31 27.83 -17.16
C ALA A 43 6.40 28.81 -17.62
N ALA A 44 7.57 28.26 -17.92
CA ALA A 44 8.53 28.83 -18.86
C ALA A 44 8.10 28.48 -20.29
N LYS A 45 8.10 29.53 -21.12
CA LYS A 45 7.74 29.63 -22.53
C LYS A 45 8.86 29.04 -23.39
N GLU A 46 8.54 28.16 -24.34
CA GLU A 46 9.26 28.13 -25.61
C GLU A 46 8.22 28.03 -26.74
N GLU A 47 8.27 29.03 -27.60
CA GLU A 47 7.28 29.45 -28.58
C GLU A 47 7.76 28.99 -29.95
N ILE A 48 7.05 28.05 -30.59
CA ILE A 48 7.24 27.75 -32.02
C ILE A 48 5.96 28.15 -32.75
N LYS A 49 6.07 29.24 -33.51
CA LYS A 49 5.04 29.75 -34.42
C LYS A 49 5.15 29.10 -35.82
N PRO A 50 4.06 29.16 -36.62
CA PRO A 50 3.83 28.30 -37.78
C PRO A 50 4.11 29.01 -39.12
N ALA A 51 4.33 28.23 -40.19
CA ALA A 51 4.04 28.69 -41.56
C ALA A 51 3.77 27.53 -42.52
N HIS A 52 2.65 27.68 -43.22
CA HIS A 52 2.04 26.81 -44.21
C HIS A 52 2.59 27.14 -45.61
N VAL A 53 3.08 26.15 -46.37
CA VAL A 53 3.26 26.25 -47.84
C VAL A 53 2.94 24.88 -48.49
N ARG A 54 1.81 24.83 -49.22
CA ARG A 54 1.48 23.91 -50.34
C ARG A 54 2.26 24.36 -51.60
N PRO A 55 2.28 23.67 -52.77
CA PRO A 55 1.80 22.31 -53.15
C PRO A 55 2.79 21.52 -54.05
N LYS A 56 2.48 20.25 -54.40
CA LYS A 56 2.39 19.69 -55.78
C LYS A 56 2.30 18.15 -55.79
N LYS A 57 1.24 17.63 -56.44
CA LYS A 57 1.08 16.27 -57.03
C LYS A 57 1.97 16.13 -58.31
N PRO A 58 2.02 15.02 -59.09
CA PRO A 58 1.32 13.70 -59.02
C PRO A 58 2.16 12.42 -59.33
N ALA A 59 1.48 11.26 -59.19
CA ALA A 59 1.54 10.05 -60.03
C ALA A 59 2.63 8.96 -59.81
N LYS A 60 2.15 7.75 -59.48
CA LYS A 60 2.18 6.47 -60.26
C LYS A 60 1.95 5.31 -59.28
N LYS A 61 0.77 4.69 -59.25
CA LYS A 61 0.43 3.42 -59.94
C LYS A 61 1.60 2.43 -60.02
N THR A 62 1.56 1.40 -59.18
CA THR A 62 1.83 0.01 -59.58
C THR A 62 1.08 -0.95 -58.66
N ALA A 63 0.23 -1.76 -59.28
CA ALA A 63 -0.40 -2.92 -58.68
C ALA A 63 0.62 -4.07 -58.66
N ALA A 64 0.59 -4.89 -57.60
CA ALA A 64 1.06 -6.27 -57.67
C ALA A 64 0.24 -7.13 -56.71
N LYS A 65 -0.70 -7.85 -57.32
CA LYS A 65 -1.45 -8.97 -56.77
C LYS A 65 -0.54 -10.19 -56.87
N ILE A 66 -0.27 -10.89 -55.77
CA ILE A 66 0.20 -12.27 -55.84
C ILE A 66 -0.59 -13.11 -54.84
N HIS A 67 -1.37 -14.03 -55.41
CA HIS A 67 -1.98 -15.16 -54.74
C HIS A 67 -0.90 -16.08 -54.18
N GLY A 68 -1.02 -16.44 -52.91
CA GLY A 68 -0.18 -17.46 -52.27
C GLY A 68 -1.03 -18.29 -51.31
N LYS A 69 -1.72 -19.28 -51.89
CA LYS A 69 -2.50 -20.32 -51.21
C LYS A 69 -1.52 -21.30 -50.56
N SER A 70 -1.61 -21.53 -49.26
CA SER A 70 -1.17 -22.81 -48.68
C SER A 70 -1.97 -23.15 -47.43
N ARG A 71 -2.75 -24.22 -47.56
CA ARG A 71 -3.29 -25.00 -46.45
C ARG A 71 -2.17 -25.93 -46.00
N ASN A 72 -1.94 -26.07 -44.71
CA ASN A 72 -1.68 -27.40 -44.18
C ASN A 72 -2.19 -27.53 -42.74
N ALA A 73 -2.95 -28.59 -42.53
CA ALA A 73 -3.47 -29.04 -41.26
C ALA A 73 -2.49 -30.06 -40.67
N LYS A 74 -2.19 -29.96 -39.37
CA LYS A 74 -1.89 -31.12 -38.50
C LYS A 74 -1.85 -30.66 -37.05
N THR A 75 -2.91 -30.88 -36.27
CA THR A 75 -3.01 -31.95 -35.26
C THR A 75 -1.72 -32.19 -34.49
N GLU A 76 -1.58 -31.50 -33.34
CA GLU A 76 -0.80 -31.99 -32.21
C GLU A 76 -1.60 -31.84 -30.91
N LYS A 77 -2.17 -32.98 -30.52
CA LYS A 77 -2.24 -33.56 -29.17
C LYS A 77 -2.50 -32.62 -27.99
N THR A 78 -3.74 -32.73 -27.53
CA THR A 78 -4.13 -32.76 -26.12
C THR A 78 -3.12 -33.52 -25.26
N VAL A 79 -2.39 -32.80 -24.41
CA VAL A 79 -1.78 -33.35 -23.21
C VAL A 79 -2.69 -32.93 -22.04
N ASN A 80 -3.48 -33.89 -21.58
CA ASN A 80 -4.14 -33.85 -20.28
C ASN A 80 -3.03 -33.76 -19.22
N ILE A 81 -2.87 -32.59 -18.61
CA ILE A 81 -2.20 -32.47 -17.32
C ILE A 81 -3.32 -32.33 -16.30
N GLU A 82 -3.74 -33.49 -15.78
CA GLU A 82 -4.35 -33.58 -14.46
C GLU A 82 -3.34 -33.02 -13.46
N LYS A 83 -3.58 -31.79 -13.01
CA LYS A 83 -2.92 -31.27 -11.82
C LYS A 83 -3.93 -30.46 -11.03
N ASP A 84 -4.45 -31.13 -10.02
CA ASP A 84 -5.22 -30.59 -8.91
C ASP A 84 -4.69 -29.21 -8.50
N SER A 85 -5.35 -28.17 -9.01
CA SER A 85 -5.18 -26.81 -8.55
C SER A 85 -6.56 -26.26 -8.31
N ALA A 86 -7.01 -26.46 -7.07
CA ALA A 86 -8.04 -25.73 -6.35
C ALA A 86 -9.02 -24.98 -7.26
N SER A 87 -10.18 -25.62 -7.47
CA SER A 87 -11.44 -25.02 -7.91
C SER A 87 -11.55 -23.56 -7.46
N THR A 88 -11.18 -22.65 -8.36
CA THR A 88 -11.55 -21.25 -8.24
C THR A 88 -12.75 -21.09 -9.14
N ALA A 89 -13.92 -21.50 -8.64
CA ALA A 89 -15.18 -21.24 -9.29
C ALA A 89 -15.22 -19.76 -9.72
N PRO A 90 -15.71 -19.43 -10.92
CA PRO A 90 -15.80 -18.05 -11.37
C PRO A 90 -16.76 -17.31 -10.43
N ILE A 91 -16.19 -16.57 -9.47
CA ILE A 91 -16.96 -15.77 -8.53
C ILE A 91 -17.68 -14.71 -9.39
N SER A 92 -18.99 -14.85 -9.53
CA SER A 92 -19.86 -13.89 -10.22
C SER A 92 -20.00 -12.63 -9.36
N VAL A 93 -18.92 -11.87 -9.25
CA VAL A 93 -18.90 -10.59 -8.54
C VAL A 93 -19.55 -9.49 -9.37
N SER A 94 -20.34 -8.65 -8.70
CA SER A 94 -21.01 -7.51 -9.31
C SER A 94 -20.00 -6.49 -9.85
N LYS A 95 -20.44 -5.67 -10.80
CA LYS A 95 -19.59 -4.66 -11.45
C LYS A 95 -19.10 -3.63 -10.44
N GLU A 96 -19.93 -3.30 -9.47
CA GLU A 96 -19.66 -2.36 -8.37
C GLU A 96 -18.55 -2.92 -7.47
N GLU A 97 -18.60 -4.21 -7.11
CA GLU A 97 -17.57 -4.84 -6.29
C GLU A 97 -16.23 -4.89 -7.04
N LYS A 98 -16.24 -5.21 -8.34
CA LYS A 98 -15.02 -5.19 -9.18
C LYS A 98 -14.38 -3.80 -9.23
N ALA A 99 -15.17 -2.75 -9.38
CA ALA A 99 -14.67 -1.37 -9.41
C ALA A 99 -14.08 -0.94 -8.06
N LYS A 100 -14.77 -1.25 -6.95
CA LYS A 100 -14.28 -0.99 -5.59
C LYS A 100 -12.98 -1.75 -5.30
N ALA A 101 -12.94 -3.04 -5.67
CA ALA A 101 -11.75 -3.88 -5.54
C ALA A 101 -10.57 -3.28 -6.30
N GLY A 102 -10.80 -2.82 -7.54
CA GLY A 102 -9.76 -2.18 -8.35
C GLY A 102 -9.17 -0.93 -7.70
N LYS A 103 -10.02 -0.06 -7.13
CA LYS A 103 -9.58 1.14 -6.40
C LYS A 103 -8.76 0.79 -5.16
N VAL A 104 -9.22 -0.20 -4.39
CA VAL A 104 -8.51 -0.66 -3.18
C VAL A 104 -7.14 -1.23 -3.52
N LEU A 105 -7.05 -2.12 -4.51
CA LEU A 105 -5.78 -2.70 -4.93
C LEU A 105 -4.83 -1.65 -5.52
N HIS A 106 -5.36 -0.67 -6.27
CA HIS A 106 -4.56 0.43 -6.80
C HIS A 106 -3.91 1.23 -5.67
N MET A 107 -4.69 1.59 -4.64
CA MET A 107 -4.19 2.31 -3.46
C MET A 107 -3.18 1.46 -2.68
N MET A 108 -3.46 0.17 -2.47
CA MET A 108 -2.54 -0.76 -1.83
C MET A 108 -1.21 -0.88 -2.59
N GLY A 109 -1.26 -0.95 -3.92
CA GLY A 109 -0.07 -1.01 -4.78
C GLY A 109 0.81 0.26 -4.73
N ARG A 110 0.27 1.38 -4.25
CA ARG A 110 1.00 2.63 -4.06
C ARG A 110 1.53 2.81 -2.63
N SER A 111 1.09 1.99 -1.68
CA SER A 111 1.48 2.08 -0.28
C SER A 111 2.97 1.80 -0.07
N ASP A 112 3.55 2.44 0.95
CA ASP A 112 4.96 2.28 1.29
C ASP A 112 5.32 0.83 1.66
N ALA A 113 4.39 0.13 2.33
CA ALA A 113 4.54 -1.29 2.65
C ALA A 113 4.78 -2.14 1.38
N TYR A 114 3.95 -1.96 0.34
CA TYR A 114 4.10 -2.70 -0.90
C TYR A 114 5.33 -2.25 -1.71
N GLN A 115 5.64 -0.96 -1.71
CA GLN A 115 6.85 -0.45 -2.37
C GLN A 115 8.13 -1.05 -1.78
N ARG A 116 8.20 -1.19 -0.45
CA ARG A 116 9.33 -1.86 0.23
C ARG A 116 9.39 -3.34 -0.10
N TYR A 117 8.24 -4.02 -0.10
CA TYR A 117 8.16 -5.42 -0.54
C TYR A 117 8.66 -5.60 -1.97
N LYS A 118 8.29 -4.73 -2.90
CA LYS A 118 8.76 -4.83 -4.28
C LYS A 118 10.28 -4.72 -4.42
N LYS A 119 10.95 -3.99 -3.51
CA LYS A 119 12.41 -3.80 -3.50
C LYS A 119 13.16 -4.92 -2.76
N GLN A 120 12.64 -5.37 -1.62
CA GLN A 120 13.34 -6.27 -0.68
C GLN A 120 12.73 -7.68 -0.60
N GLY A 121 11.58 -7.89 -1.25
CA GLY A 121 10.83 -9.15 -1.21
C GLY A 121 10.37 -9.51 0.20
N ARG A 122 10.45 -10.80 0.55
CA ARG A 122 10.09 -11.34 1.86
C ARG A 122 10.88 -10.74 3.03
N LYS A 123 12.06 -10.17 2.78
CA LYS A 123 12.91 -9.54 3.80
C LYS A 123 12.57 -8.07 4.04
N ALA A 124 11.48 -7.57 3.46
CA ALA A 124 11.07 -6.19 3.62
C ALA A 124 10.73 -5.88 5.08
N ASN A 125 11.41 -4.87 5.64
CA ASN A 125 11.08 -4.32 6.95
C ASN A 125 9.88 -3.39 6.83
N ILE A 126 8.69 -3.96 6.96
CA ILE A 126 7.41 -3.27 6.98
C ILE A 126 7.08 -2.95 8.45
N SER A 127 6.78 -1.68 8.74
CA SER A 127 6.38 -1.29 10.10
C SER A 127 4.89 -1.63 10.34
N GLU A 128 4.49 -1.79 11.60
CA GLU A 128 3.07 -1.95 11.95
C GLU A 128 2.22 -0.78 11.44
N PHE A 129 2.76 0.44 11.52
CA PHE A 129 2.10 1.64 11.01
C PHE A 129 1.83 1.52 9.50
N ASP A 130 2.84 1.15 8.72
CA ASP A 130 2.70 0.99 7.26
C ASP A 130 1.68 -0.11 6.93
N PHE A 131 1.69 -1.22 7.69
CA PHE A 131 0.75 -2.33 7.53
C PHE A 131 -0.70 -1.91 7.82
N ARG A 132 -0.96 -1.20 8.93
CA ARG A 132 -2.30 -0.71 9.27
C ARG A 132 -2.78 0.34 8.27
N ASN A 133 -1.92 1.28 7.89
CA ASN A 133 -2.22 2.30 6.90
C ASN A 133 -2.58 1.69 5.54
N MET A 134 -1.83 0.67 5.12
CA MET A 134 -2.11 -0.10 3.90
C MET A 134 -3.50 -0.77 3.94
N LEU A 135 -3.91 -1.31 5.10
CA LEU A 135 -5.23 -1.91 5.30
C LEU A 135 -6.36 -0.88 5.55
N PHE A 136 -6.09 0.41 5.36
CA PHE A 136 -6.99 1.53 5.67
C PHE A 136 -7.54 1.48 7.10
N ALA A 137 -6.69 1.06 8.04
CA ALA A 137 -6.98 0.96 9.45
C ALA A 137 -6.17 1.98 10.26
N THR A 138 -6.64 2.31 11.45
CA THR A 138 -5.95 3.18 12.40
C THR A 138 -5.22 2.35 13.47
N MET A 139 -4.38 2.99 14.29
CA MET A 139 -3.71 2.32 15.40
C MET A 139 -4.67 1.73 16.43
N GLU A 140 -5.85 2.33 16.58
CA GLU A 140 -6.92 1.89 17.49
C GLU A 140 -7.76 0.74 16.93
N SER A 141 -7.56 0.37 15.66
CA SER A 141 -8.33 -0.71 15.04
C SER A 141 -7.97 -2.05 15.69
N SER A 142 -9.00 -2.85 15.99
CA SER A 142 -8.84 -4.15 16.64
C SER A 142 -8.20 -5.19 15.69
N ALA A 143 -7.66 -6.26 16.28
CA ALA A 143 -7.12 -7.40 15.53
C ALA A 143 -8.15 -8.01 14.57
N GLU A 144 -9.43 -8.03 14.97
CA GLU A 144 -10.53 -8.55 14.16
C GLU A 144 -10.78 -7.70 12.91
N THR A 145 -10.77 -6.36 13.05
CA THR A 145 -10.90 -5.43 11.92
C THR A 145 -9.75 -5.62 10.93
N LEU A 146 -8.52 -5.74 11.43
CA LEU A 146 -7.35 -5.97 10.57
C LEU A 146 -7.46 -7.28 9.79
N LYS A 147 -7.86 -8.38 10.47
CA LYS A 147 -8.05 -9.69 9.83
C LYS A 147 -9.16 -9.65 8.78
N ARG A 148 -10.27 -8.98 9.07
CA ARG A 148 -11.38 -8.79 8.12
C ARG A 148 -10.93 -8.01 6.89
N ASN A 149 -10.19 -6.92 7.06
CA ASN A 149 -9.67 -6.11 5.96
C ASN A 149 -8.68 -6.91 5.11
N LEU A 150 -7.76 -7.65 5.74
CA LEU A 150 -6.79 -8.48 5.04
C LEU A 150 -7.46 -9.58 4.21
N ALA A 151 -8.45 -10.28 4.77
CA ALA A 151 -9.23 -11.27 4.03
C ALA A 151 -10.00 -10.65 2.84
N LEU A 152 -10.59 -9.47 3.05
CA LEU A 152 -11.28 -8.73 1.99
C LEU A 152 -10.32 -8.31 0.86
N PHE A 153 -9.11 -7.88 1.20
CA PHE A 153 -8.11 -7.47 0.23
C PHE A 153 -7.59 -8.67 -0.57
N LYS A 154 -7.43 -9.84 0.04
CA LYS A 154 -7.13 -11.09 -0.65
C LYS A 154 -8.24 -11.48 -1.64
N ARG A 155 -9.51 -11.36 -1.23
CA ARG A 155 -10.65 -11.57 -2.14
C ARG A 155 -10.59 -10.61 -3.32
N TYR A 156 -10.32 -9.32 -3.08
CA TYR A 156 -10.17 -8.32 -4.14
C TYR A 156 -9.02 -8.63 -5.09
N ALA A 157 -7.87 -9.06 -4.56
CA ALA A 157 -6.73 -9.49 -5.36
C ALA A 157 -7.09 -10.70 -6.26
N GLY A 158 -7.88 -11.64 -5.74
CA GLY A 158 -8.42 -12.77 -6.50
C GLY A 158 -9.32 -12.33 -7.66
N ILE A 159 -10.22 -11.36 -7.44
CA ILE A 159 -11.12 -10.83 -8.48
C ILE A 159 -10.34 -10.24 -9.67
N HIS A 160 -9.19 -9.60 -9.40
CA HIS A 160 -8.33 -8.97 -10.41
C HIS A 160 -7.13 -9.84 -10.84
N ASN A 161 -7.07 -11.12 -10.42
CA ASN A 161 -5.97 -12.04 -10.68
C ASN A 161 -4.57 -11.48 -10.32
N ARG A 162 -4.48 -10.65 -9.28
CA ARG A 162 -3.23 -10.04 -8.81
C ARG A 162 -2.52 -10.92 -7.79
N GLN A 163 -1.87 -11.97 -8.31
CA GLN A 163 -1.14 -12.94 -7.48
C GLN A 163 0.05 -12.33 -6.73
N ASP A 164 0.64 -11.27 -7.27
CA ASP A 164 1.70 -10.49 -6.62
C ASP A 164 1.22 -9.92 -5.28
N LEU A 165 0.02 -9.32 -5.28
CA LEU A 165 -0.60 -8.72 -4.11
C LEU A 165 -1.08 -9.79 -3.12
N THR A 166 -1.64 -10.90 -3.62
CA THR A 166 -2.02 -12.03 -2.76
C THR A 166 -0.81 -12.60 -2.01
N THR A 167 0.31 -12.79 -2.71
CA THR A 167 1.55 -13.29 -2.12
C THR A 167 2.09 -12.34 -1.05
N PHE A 168 2.09 -11.04 -1.36
CA PHE A 168 2.49 -10.00 -0.42
C PHE A 168 1.60 -9.97 0.84
N LEU A 169 0.28 -10.08 0.68
CA LEU A 169 -0.67 -10.11 1.81
C LEU A 169 -0.47 -11.36 2.68
N ASN A 170 -0.12 -12.51 2.11
CA ASN A 170 0.23 -13.71 2.87
C ASN A 170 1.49 -13.49 3.72
N ILE A 171 2.52 -12.87 3.16
CA ILE A 171 3.75 -12.55 3.90
C ILE A 171 3.45 -11.55 5.03
N CYS A 172 2.61 -10.55 4.78
CA CYS A 172 2.19 -9.63 5.83
C CYS A 172 1.41 -10.34 6.94
N GLU A 173 0.53 -11.29 6.61
CA GLU A 173 -0.18 -12.09 7.59
C GLU A 173 0.76 -12.92 8.48
N GLU A 174 1.82 -13.49 7.90
CA GLU A 174 2.86 -14.21 8.64
C GLU A 174 3.64 -13.26 9.56
N ASN A 175 4.11 -12.12 9.03
CA ASN A 175 4.93 -11.15 9.78
C ASN A 175 4.16 -10.49 10.92
N PHE A 176 2.86 -10.23 10.74
CA PHE A 176 1.99 -9.58 11.71
C PHE A 176 1.01 -10.55 12.39
N ALA A 177 1.30 -11.85 12.39
CA ALA A 177 0.43 -12.87 12.98
C ALA A 177 0.13 -12.63 14.47
N SER A 178 1.06 -12.03 15.20
CA SER A 178 0.87 -11.63 16.61
C SER A 178 -0.18 -10.53 16.77
N LEU A 179 -0.29 -9.63 15.80
CA LEU A 179 -1.24 -8.51 15.79
C LEU A 179 -2.64 -8.93 15.36
N LEU A 180 -2.73 -9.94 14.49
CA LEU A 180 -4.00 -10.47 13.97
C LEU A 180 -4.68 -11.46 14.91
N LYS A 181 -3.96 -11.94 15.93
CA LYS A 181 -4.53 -12.76 17.00
C LYS A 181 -5.23 -11.84 18.00
N PRO A 182 -6.48 -12.11 18.38
CA PRO A 182 -7.10 -11.39 19.49
C PRO A 182 -6.25 -11.66 20.73
N SER A 183 -5.66 -10.60 21.28
CA SER A 183 -4.91 -10.69 22.53
C SER A 183 -5.91 -10.92 23.67
N GLY A 184 -6.28 -12.19 23.88
CA GLY A 184 -6.88 -12.62 25.13
C GLY A 184 -5.93 -12.19 26.24
N ARG A 185 -6.35 -11.22 27.05
CA ARG A 185 -5.53 -10.62 28.10
C ARG A 185 -4.78 -11.74 28.82
N LYS A 186 -3.44 -11.74 28.75
CA LYS A 186 -2.64 -12.48 29.72
C LYS A 186 -2.97 -11.84 31.06
N SER A 187 -3.83 -12.49 31.83
CA SER A 187 -4.12 -12.12 33.21
C SER A 187 -2.77 -12.08 33.92
N TYR A 188 -2.31 -10.88 34.25
CA TYR A 188 -1.18 -10.71 35.15
C TYR A 188 -1.59 -11.35 36.47
N LYS A 189 -1.15 -12.59 36.69
CA LYS A 189 -1.32 -13.31 37.95
C LYS A 189 -0.48 -12.56 38.96
N LYS A 190 -1.12 -11.67 39.72
CA LYS A 190 -0.55 -10.96 40.86
C LYS A 190 -0.10 -12.04 41.85
N ARG A 191 1.21 -12.22 42.01
CA ARG A 191 1.78 -13.02 43.10
C ARG A 191 1.82 -12.18 44.36
#